data_AF-A0A8S3G1Z1-F1
#
_entry.id   AF-A0A8S3G1Z1-F1
#
_cell.length_a   1.000
_cell.length_b   1.000
_cell.length_c   1.000
_cell.angle_alpha   90.00
_cell.angle_beta   90.00
_cell.angle_gamma   90.00
#
_symmetry.space_group_name_H-M   'P 1'
#
loop_
_entity.id
_entity.type
_entity.pdbx_description
1 polymer ?
#
loop_
_entity_poly.entity_id
_entity_poly.type
_entity_poly.pdbx_seq_one_letter_code
_entity_poly.pdbx_strand_id
1 'polypeptide(L)'
;MLSDAPGHDIYCLVGPIIDANKLPEILCAIQVCYEGELSKDVVARQLIHGQRGSGDLIPWTIAQTYQDYTFGKMSGVRIVRLATHPDYQRMGYGTKALQLLEKYFQGNIVNIDEFNNSE
;
A
#
# COMPACT_ATOMS: atom_id res chain seq x y z
N MET A 1 5.09 13.67 -5.06
CA MET A 1 3.67 13.62 -4.54
C MET A 1 2.91 12.49 -5.23
N LEU A 2 1.67 12.16 -4.85
CA LEU A 2 0.96 10.92 -5.27
C LEU A 2 1.05 10.58 -6.77
N SER A 3 1.00 11.58 -7.65
CA SER A 3 1.09 11.43 -9.11
C SER A 3 2.52 11.38 -9.68
N ASP A 4 3.52 11.55 -8.83
CA ASP A 4 4.92 11.85 -9.18
C ASP A 4 5.84 10.63 -9.01
N ALA A 5 5.43 9.70 -8.13
CA ALA A 5 6.17 8.46 -7.90
C ALA A 5 5.32 7.26 -8.31
N PRO A 6 5.84 6.38 -9.19
CA PRO A 6 5.07 5.28 -9.80
C PRO A 6 4.71 4.18 -8.80
N GLY A 7 5.36 4.13 -7.63
CA GLY A 7 5.11 3.13 -6.60
C GLY A 7 3.94 3.45 -5.67
N HIS A 8 3.05 4.38 -6.02
CA HIS A 8 1.89 4.75 -5.19
C HIS A 8 0.57 4.26 -5.78
N ASP A 9 -0.21 3.54 -4.97
CA ASP A 9 -1.57 3.14 -5.29
C ASP A 9 -2.57 3.68 -4.26
N ILE A 10 -3.84 3.78 -4.68
CA ILE A 10 -4.97 4.11 -3.81
C ILE A 10 -5.99 2.98 -3.84
N TYR A 11 -6.42 2.57 -2.64
CA TYR A 11 -7.54 1.67 -2.43
C TYR A 11 -8.68 2.40 -1.74
N CYS A 12 -9.92 2.17 -2.21
CA CYS A 12 -11.11 2.79 -1.65
C CYS A 12 -12.09 1.74 -1.17
N LEU A 13 -12.54 1.87 0.08
CA LEU A 13 -13.71 1.17 0.59
C LEU A 13 -14.95 1.97 0.19
N VAL A 14 -15.78 1.39 -0.65
CA VAL A 14 -17.01 2.01 -1.14
C VAL A 14 -18.24 1.37 -0.51
N GLY A 15 -19.32 2.15 -0.42
CA GLY A 15 -20.64 1.60 -0.12
C GLY A 15 -21.13 0.63 -1.20
N PRO A 16 -22.20 -0.15 -0.92
CA PRO A 16 -22.79 -1.03 -1.93
C PRO A 16 -23.23 -0.23 -3.15
N ILE A 17 -22.92 -0.74 -4.35
CA ILE A 17 -23.30 -0.10 -5.61
C ILE A 17 -24.76 -0.45 -5.87
N ILE A 18 -25.66 0.52 -5.63
CA ILE A 18 -27.11 0.36 -5.81
C ILE A 18 -27.53 0.76 -7.24
N ASP A 19 -26.87 1.79 -7.78
CA ASP A 19 -27.13 2.32 -9.12
C ASP A 19 -25.82 2.45 -9.88
N ALA A 20 -25.71 1.78 -11.02
CA ALA A 20 -24.52 1.80 -11.87
C ALA A 20 -24.26 3.19 -12.50
N ASN A 21 -25.28 4.05 -12.58
CA ASN A 21 -25.14 5.40 -13.14
C ASN A 21 -24.72 6.45 -12.09
N LYS A 22 -24.66 6.09 -10.81
CA LYS A 22 -24.27 7.00 -9.73
C LYS A 22 -22.89 6.64 -9.20
N LEU A 23 -22.07 7.66 -8.96
CA LEU A 23 -20.79 7.47 -8.30
C LEU A 23 -21.01 6.92 -6.88
N PRO A 24 -20.34 5.82 -6.50
CA PRO A 24 -20.48 5.25 -5.17
C PRO A 24 -19.87 6.19 -4.13
N GLU A 25 -20.41 6.12 -2.91
CA GLU A 25 -19.87 6.87 -1.79
C GLU A 25 -18.57 6.22 -1.28
N ILE A 26 -17.53 7.03 -1.09
CA ILE A 26 -16.24 6.59 -0.56
C ILE A 26 -16.27 6.69 0.96
N LEU A 27 -16.24 5.55 1.64
CA LEU A 27 -16.29 5.45 3.10
C LEU A 27 -14.90 5.57 3.74
N CYS A 28 -13.88 5.01 3.07
CA CYS A 28 -12.48 5.07 3.49
C CYS A 28 -11.56 5.03 2.26
N ALA A 29 -10.48 5.80 2.28
CA ALA A 29 -9.41 5.74 1.28
C ALA A 29 -8.07 5.40 1.95
N ILE A 30 -7.29 4.54 1.31
CA ILE A 30 -5.96 4.14 1.76
C ILE A 30 -4.98 4.42 0.63
N GLN A 31 -4.00 5.29 0.91
CA GLN A 31 -2.85 5.50 0.05
C GLN A 31 -1.73 4.56 0.50
N VAL A 32 -1.22 3.77 -0.42
CA VAL A 32 -0.06 2.90 -0.18
C VAL A 32 1.15 3.33 -1.01
N CYS A 33 2.30 2.76 -0.68
CA CYS A 33 3.53 2.87 -1.43
C CYS A 33 4.23 1.51 -1.41
N TYR A 34 4.59 0.97 -2.57
CA TYR A 34 5.45 -0.21 -2.66
C TYR A 34 6.88 0.18 -2.32
N GLU A 35 7.50 -0.60 -1.44
CA GLU A 35 8.89 -0.39 -1.02
C GLU A 35 9.66 -1.71 -1.10
N GLY A 36 10.97 -1.62 -1.32
CA GLY A 36 11.88 -2.75 -1.33
C GLY A 36 12.37 -3.15 -2.71
N GLU A 37 12.69 -4.45 -2.87
CA GLU A 37 13.37 -5.00 -4.07
C GLU A 37 14.68 -4.28 -4.42
N LEU A 38 15.38 -3.76 -3.41
CA LEU A 38 16.59 -3.00 -3.61
C LEU A 38 17.77 -3.92 -3.91
N SER A 39 18.56 -3.56 -4.91
CA SER A 39 19.83 -4.23 -5.17
C SER A 39 20.84 -3.88 -4.06
N LYS A 40 21.72 -4.84 -3.73
CA LYS A 40 22.78 -4.65 -2.72
C LYS A 40 23.62 -3.40 -2.99
N ASP A 41 23.92 -3.15 -4.26
CA ASP A 41 24.74 -2.02 -4.69
C ASP A 41 24.05 -0.68 -4.48
N VAL A 42 22.71 -0.63 -4.59
CA VAL A 42 21.92 0.58 -4.32
C VAL A 42 21.90 0.84 -2.81
N VAL A 43 21.61 -0.18 -2.00
CA VAL A 43 21.60 -0.05 -0.54
C VAL A 43 22.96 0.38 0.00
N ALA A 44 24.05 -0.25 -0.47
CA ALA A 44 25.41 0.09 -0.06
C ALA A 44 25.81 1.52 -0.45
N ARG A 45 25.49 1.94 -1.69
CA ARG A 45 25.78 3.31 -2.16
C ARG A 45 25.03 4.36 -1.36
N GLN A 46 23.75 4.13 -1.09
CA GLN A 46 22.94 5.05 -0.31
C GLN A 46 23.47 5.17 1.13
N LEU A 47 23.86 4.05 1.77
CA LEU A 47 24.42 4.04 3.13
C LEU A 47 25.71 4.86 3.23
N ILE A 48 26.62 4.69 2.26
CA ILE A 48 27.91 5.39 2.22
C ILE A 48 27.72 6.90 2.07
N HIS A 49 26.75 7.33 1.26
CA HIS A 49 26.52 8.75 1.01
C HIS A 49 25.67 9.44 2.08
N GLY A 50 25.09 8.69 3.03
CA GLY A 50 24.15 9.21 4.01
C GLY A 50 22.94 9.91 3.39
N GLN A 51 22.70 9.71 2.08
CA GLN A 51 21.62 10.35 1.36
C GLN A 51 20.37 9.49 1.46
N ARG A 52 19.34 10.06 2.08
CA ARG A 52 18.02 9.46 2.14
C ARG A 52 17.40 9.55 0.74
N GLY A 53 17.21 8.40 0.10
CA GLY A 53 16.42 8.32 -1.12
C GLY A 53 15.01 8.88 -0.87
N SER A 54 14.40 9.48 -1.90
CA SER A 54 13.02 9.98 -1.84
C SER A 54 11.98 8.85 -1.66
N GLY A 55 12.40 7.59 -1.86
CA GLY A 55 11.60 6.37 -1.69
C GLY A 55 12.25 5.37 -0.73
N ASP A 56 11.53 4.29 -0.40
CA ASP A 56 11.99 3.17 0.44
C ASP A 56 12.37 3.56 1.87
N LEU A 57 11.45 4.24 2.56
CA LEU A 57 11.71 4.78 3.90
C LEU A 57 11.87 3.68 4.95
N ILE A 58 11.05 2.62 4.92
CA ILE A 58 11.13 1.53 5.90
C ILE A 58 12.41 0.71 5.68
N PRO A 59 12.68 0.20 4.46
CA PRO A 59 13.89 -0.60 4.24
C PRO A 59 15.17 0.17 4.56
N TRP A 60 15.22 1.46 4.20
CA TRP A 60 16.33 2.34 4.58
C TRP A 60 16.52 2.44 6.08
N THR A 61 15.44 2.73 6.83
CA THR A 61 15.52 2.96 8.27
C THR A 61 15.98 1.71 9.01
N ILE A 62 15.51 0.53 8.58
CA ILE A 62 15.94 -0.75 9.14
C ILE A 62 17.40 -1.04 8.80
N ALA A 63 17.81 -0.89 7.54
CA ALA A 63 19.18 -1.10 7.12
C ALA A 63 20.16 -0.16 7.85
N GLN A 64 19.79 1.10 8.07
CA GLN A 64 20.62 2.06 8.79
C GLN A 64 20.72 1.75 10.29
N THR A 65 19.60 1.41 10.95
CA THR A 65 19.56 1.23 12.41
C THR A 65 20.14 -0.11 12.85
N TYR A 66 19.86 -1.16 12.09
CA TYR A 66 20.22 -2.55 12.45
C TYR A 66 21.36 -3.11 11.60
N GLN A 67 21.88 -2.35 10.64
CA GLN A 67 22.89 -2.81 9.67
C GLN A 67 22.45 -4.07 8.91
N ASP A 68 21.13 -4.27 8.77
CA ASP A 68 20.55 -5.40 8.06
C ASP A 68 20.23 -5.04 6.61
N TYR A 69 21.15 -5.44 5.73
CA TYR A 69 21.02 -5.25 4.28
C TYR A 69 20.08 -6.28 3.62
N THR A 70 19.65 -7.31 4.34
CA THR A 70 18.75 -8.33 3.79
C THR A 70 17.31 -7.83 3.71
N PHE A 71 16.91 -6.99 4.67
CA PHE A 71 15.59 -6.37 4.70
C PHE A 71 15.30 -5.52 3.45
N GLY A 72 16.31 -4.80 2.94
CA GLY A 72 16.21 -4.01 1.70
C GLY A 72 15.79 -4.80 0.46
N LYS A 73 16.05 -6.11 0.45
CA LYS A 73 15.69 -6.99 -0.67
C LYS A 73 14.25 -7.47 -0.61
N MET A 74 13.64 -7.46 0.57
CA MET A 74 12.25 -7.86 0.72
C MET A 74 11.36 -6.81 0.05
N SER A 75 10.35 -7.24 -0.67
CA SER A 75 9.29 -6.36 -1.14
C SER A 75 8.22 -6.22 -0.07
N GLY A 76 7.64 -5.04 0.02
CA GLY A 76 6.59 -4.74 0.97
C GLY A 76 5.76 -3.54 0.55
N VAL A 77 4.72 -3.26 1.33
CA VAL A 77 3.82 -2.15 1.11
C VAL A 77 3.76 -1.31 2.37
N ARG A 78 4.02 -0.01 2.25
CA ARG A 78 3.83 0.96 3.31
C ARG A 78 2.52 1.71 3.12
N ILE A 79 1.70 1.74 4.16
CA ILE A 79 0.54 2.62 4.23
C ILE A 79 1.04 4.04 4.49
N VAL A 80 0.83 4.93 3.52
CA VAL A 80 1.26 6.33 3.59
C VAL A 80 0.22 7.15 4.34
N ARG A 81 -1.05 6.97 3.99
CA ARG A 81 -2.20 7.65 4.62
C ARG A 81 -3.43 6.75 4.58
N LEU A 82 -4.24 6.85 5.63
CA LEU A 82 -5.59 6.30 5.69
C LEU A 82 -6.54 7.42 6.10
N ALA A 83 -7.63 7.57 5.37
CA ALA A 83 -8.63 8.60 5.61
C ALA A 83 -10.03 7.99 5.62
N THR A 84 -10.71 8.10 6.76
CA THR A 84 -12.15 7.85 6.89
C THR A 84 -12.88 9.18 6.99
N HIS A 85 -14.11 9.24 6.49
CA HIS A 85 -14.95 10.43 6.67
C HIS A 85 -15.11 10.75 8.18
N PRO A 86 -15.02 12.02 8.61
CA PRO A 86 -15.16 12.40 10.02
C PRO A 86 -16.48 11.90 10.64
N ASP A 87 -17.57 11.96 9.90
CA ASP A 87 -18.90 11.51 10.38
C ASP A 87 -18.98 9.99 10.59
N TYR A 88 -18.07 9.22 9.97
CA TYR A 88 -18.02 7.76 10.06
C TYR A 88 -16.91 7.26 10.99
N GLN A 89 -16.30 8.16 11.76
CA GLN A 89 -15.33 7.78 12.78
C GLN A 89 -15.97 6.85 13.81
N ARG A 90 -15.18 5.89 14.31
CA ARG A 90 -15.60 4.88 15.30
C ARG A 90 -16.62 3.84 14.81
N MET A 91 -17.06 3.91 13.55
CA MET A 91 -17.88 2.85 12.91
C MET A 91 -17.07 1.67 12.38
N GLY A 92 -15.73 1.74 12.47
CA GLY A 92 -14.84 0.62 12.12
C GLY A 92 -14.48 0.50 10.63
N TYR A 93 -14.88 1.44 9.77
CA TYR A 93 -14.56 1.39 8.33
C TYR A 93 -13.06 1.37 8.04
N GLY A 94 -12.25 2.11 8.80
CA GLY A 94 -10.78 2.07 8.66
C GLY A 94 -10.21 0.69 8.99
N THR A 95 -10.68 0.07 10.08
CA THR A 95 -10.29 -1.29 10.46
C THR A 95 -10.70 -2.31 9.40
N LYS A 96 -11.93 -2.19 8.88
CA LYS A 96 -12.44 -3.07 7.82
C LYS A 96 -11.63 -2.91 6.53
N ALA A 97 -11.30 -1.69 6.15
CA ALA A 97 -10.50 -1.41 4.96
C ALA A 97 -9.10 -2.02 5.07
N LEU A 98 -8.45 -1.92 6.24
CA LEU A 98 -7.16 -2.57 6.51
C LEU A 98 -7.23 -4.10 6.42
N GLN A 99 -8.25 -4.71 7.02
CA GLN A 99 -8.45 -6.17 6.96
C GLN A 99 -8.66 -6.66 5.52
N LEU A 100 -9.40 -5.90 4.71
CA LEU A 100 -9.62 -6.23 3.30
C LEU A 100 -8.33 -6.04 2.49
N LEU A 101 -7.57 -4.99 2.76
CA LEU A 101 -6.29 -4.73 2.11
C LEU A 101 -5.27 -5.85 2.42
N GLU A 102 -5.20 -6.30 3.67
CA GLU A 102 -4.37 -7.44 4.07
C GLU A 102 -4.76 -8.71 3.31
N LYS A 103 -6.06 -9.02 3.26
CA LYS A 103 -6.57 -10.18 2.50
C LYS A 103 -6.28 -10.08 1.01
N TYR A 104 -6.36 -8.88 0.44
CA TYR A 104 -6.02 -8.63 -0.95
C TYR A 104 -4.56 -8.98 -1.24
N PHE A 105 -3.61 -8.46 -0.46
CA PHE A 105 -2.19 -8.76 -0.65
C PHE A 105 -1.79 -10.21 -0.30
N GLN A 106 -2.59 -10.89 0.52
CA GLN A 106 -2.42 -12.34 0.78
C GLN A 106 -2.98 -13.23 -0.36
N GLY A 107 -3.66 -12.65 -1.36
CA GLY A 107 -4.33 -13.42 -2.42
C GLY A 107 -5.64 -14.09 -1.98
N ASN A 108 -6.18 -13.71 -0.82
CA ASN A 108 -7.40 -14.29 -0.26
C ASN A 108 -8.69 -13.67 -0.83
N ILE A 109 -8.58 -12.60 -1.63
CA ILE A 109 -9.69 -12.02 -2.36
C ILE A 109 -9.62 -12.54 -3.79
N VAL A 110 -10.45 -13.53 -4.07
CA VAL A 110 -10.58 -14.15 -5.39
C VAL A 110 -11.28 -13.17 -6.33
N ASN A 111 -10.69 -12.94 -7.51
CA ASN A 111 -11.32 -12.15 -8.54
C ASN A 111 -12.50 -12.95 -9.13
N ILE A 112 -13.73 -12.45 -8.96
CA ILE A 112 -14.93 -13.13 -9.46
C ILE A 112 -14.89 -13.24 -11.00
N ASP A 113 -14.17 -12.33 -11.67
CA ASP A 113 -14.03 -12.34 -13.13
C ASP A 113 -13.07 -13.42 -13.65
N GLU A 114 -12.19 -13.97 -12.80
CA GLU A 114 -11.31 -15.08 -13.20
C GLU A 114 -12.07 -16.40 -13.35
N PHE A 115 -13.23 -16.56 -12.71
CA PHE A 115 -14.06 -17.77 -12.84
C PHE A 115 -14.90 -17.80 -14.12
N ASN A 116 -15.23 -16.63 -14.68
CA ASN A 116 -16.11 -16.52 -15.85
C ASN A 116 -15.38 -16.67 -17.20
N ASN A 117 -14.04 -16.67 -17.23
CA ASN A 117 -13.23 -16.83 -18.45
C ASN A 117 -12.67 -18.25 -18.62
N SER A 118 -13.12 -19.21 -17.82
CA SER A 118 -12.71 -20.62 -17.86
C SER A 118 -13.80 -21.59 -18.38
N GLU A 119 -14.82 -21.05 -19.08
CA GLU A 119 -15.76 -21.85 -19.88
C GLU A 119 -15.50 -21.73 -21.39
#